data_AF-G0TX40-F1
#
_entry.id   AF-G0TX40-F1
#
_cell.length_a   1.000
_cell.length_b   1.000
_cell.length_c   1.000
_cell.angle_alpha   90.00
_cell.angle_beta   90.00
_cell.angle_gamma   90.00
#
_symmetry.space_group_name_H-M   'P 1'
#
loop_
_entity.id
_entity.type
_entity.pdbx_description
1 polymer ?
#
loop_
_entity_poly.entity_id
_entity_poly.type
_entity_poly.pdbx_seq_one_letter_code
_entity_poly.pdbx_strand_id
1 'polypeptide(L)'
;MRICFLLRSKDPFAVLGLSRAATKAEVKMRYRELARRHHPDSGTGDTEKMEQVNKAYNFLLKEGAYERLHVGSSVLRDGVRHPTPFSPNLRERKDDVPTESVFSDEEAAKLSALDPSTERVTPQGKYMYQSRDDGKWVTLDRPLVRSQQPRYASFSAQSEMSAELRKRAVEQEKEANAKTMFQRGVDRLSDSGDLPSRNSVIVRLYLLLAAISLYFVYQRTFAWGRHHRNRSEFYSQLEAQRNCSLSLYEEHRSLLETSVVAAAILFITASENKKEADPVVPPTYEEYFRSVRPPRDHFHVVSGG
;
A
#
# COMPACT_ATOMS: atom_id res chain seq x y z
N MET A 1 -2.46 25.12 1.19
CA MET A 1 -3.71 25.79 0.75
C MET A 1 -4.40 24.97 -0.34
N ARG A 2 -5.38 24.13 -0.02
CA ARG A 2 -6.21 23.37 -0.99
C ARG A 2 -7.64 23.15 -0.48
N ILE A 3 -8.30 24.20 0.03
CA ILE A 3 -9.68 24.12 0.55
C ILE A 3 -10.62 25.14 -0.13
N CYS A 4 -10.23 25.76 -1.25
CA CYS A 4 -11.03 26.82 -1.86
C CYS A 4 -11.29 26.61 -3.37
N PHE A 5 -11.62 25.40 -3.82
CA PHE A 5 -11.97 25.17 -5.23
C PHE A 5 -13.42 24.73 -5.48
N LEU A 6 -14.29 24.64 -4.47
CA LEU A 6 -15.70 24.27 -4.68
C LEU A 6 -16.68 25.38 -4.27
N LEU A 7 -16.33 26.64 -4.52
CA LEU A 7 -17.20 27.81 -4.33
C LEU A 7 -17.80 28.32 -5.66
N ARG A 8 -17.98 27.44 -6.66
CA ARG A 8 -18.56 27.83 -7.96
C ARG A 8 -19.75 27.00 -8.47
N SER A 9 -20.31 26.06 -7.72
CA SER A 9 -21.55 25.41 -8.18
C SER A 9 -22.39 24.84 -7.03
N LYS A 10 -23.16 25.75 -6.43
CA LYS A 10 -24.30 25.56 -5.51
C LYS A 10 -23.99 24.79 -4.22
N ASP A 11 -23.92 25.51 -3.11
CA ASP A 11 -23.96 24.95 -1.76
C ASP A 11 -25.05 23.86 -1.65
N PRO A 12 -24.75 22.64 -1.19
CA PRO A 12 -25.70 21.53 -1.19
C PRO A 12 -26.93 21.81 -0.31
N PHE A 13 -26.77 22.60 0.75
CA PHE A 13 -27.88 23.08 1.57
C PHE A 13 -28.75 24.08 0.80
N ALA A 14 -28.15 24.97 0.01
CA ALA A 14 -28.89 25.94 -0.81
C ALA A 14 -29.66 25.26 -1.95
N VAL A 15 -29.14 24.18 -2.54
CA VAL A 15 -29.86 23.36 -3.53
C VAL A 15 -31.13 22.76 -2.94
N LEU A 16 -31.10 22.37 -1.67
CA LEU A 16 -32.26 21.84 -0.94
C LEU A 16 -33.15 22.95 -0.35
N GLY A 17 -32.78 24.22 -0.50
CA GLY A 17 -33.48 25.36 0.11
C GLY A 17 -33.39 25.41 1.63
N LEU A 18 -32.32 24.85 2.20
CA LEU A 18 -32.08 24.75 3.63
C LEU A 18 -30.93 25.65 4.08
N SER A 19 -30.99 26.09 5.34
CA SER A 19 -29.86 26.73 6.02
C SER A 19 -28.78 25.69 6.31
N ARG A 20 -27.52 26.14 6.45
CA ARG A 20 -26.40 25.30 6.90
C ARG A 20 -26.58 24.77 8.32
N ALA A 21 -27.52 25.31 9.10
CA ALA A 21 -27.88 24.84 10.44
C ALA A 21 -29.01 23.79 10.45
N ALA A 22 -29.50 23.36 9.28
CA ALA A 22 -30.61 22.43 9.19
C ALA A 22 -30.23 21.03 9.69
N THR A 23 -31.13 20.38 10.44
CA THR A 23 -30.90 19.04 10.97
C THR A 23 -30.91 17.97 9.87
N LYS A 24 -30.28 16.81 10.11
CA LYS A 24 -30.37 15.65 9.19
C LYS A 24 -31.82 15.23 8.87
N ALA A 25 -32.73 15.41 9.83
CA ALA A 25 -34.14 15.09 9.66
C ALA A 25 -34.78 16.04 8.63
N GLU A 26 -34.51 17.34 8.74
CA GLU A 26 -34.98 18.37 7.79
C GLU A 26 -34.42 18.15 6.38
N VAL A 27 -33.14 17.78 6.27
CA VAL A 27 -32.51 17.44 4.99
C VAL A 27 -33.23 16.29 4.30
N LYS A 28 -33.58 15.22 5.05
CA LYS A 28 -34.34 14.08 4.51
C LYS A 28 -35.76 14.46 4.13
N MET A 29 -36.41 15.29 4.93
CA MET A 29 -37.78 15.74 4.67
C MET A 29 -37.85 16.59 3.40
N ARG A 30 -36.99 17.61 3.27
CA ARG A 30 -36.96 18.48 2.07
C ARG A 30 -36.57 17.72 0.81
N TYR A 31 -35.65 16.76 0.90
CA TYR A 31 -35.35 15.88 -0.22
C TYR A 31 -36.60 15.14 -0.72
N ARG A 32 -37.40 14.55 0.18
CA ARG A 32 -38.64 13.83 -0.19
C ARG A 32 -39.70 14.75 -0.79
N GLU A 33 -39.75 16.01 -0.38
CA GLU A 33 -40.65 17.02 -0.95
C GLU A 33 -40.22 17.41 -2.37
N LEU A 34 -38.94 17.74 -2.56
CA LEU A 34 -38.39 18.11 -3.86
C LEU A 34 -38.39 16.94 -4.85
N ALA A 35 -38.14 15.71 -4.36
CA ALA A 35 -38.20 14.52 -5.18
C ALA A 35 -39.61 14.25 -5.71
N ARG A 36 -40.65 14.47 -4.90
CA ARG A 36 -42.05 14.36 -5.35
C ARG A 36 -42.44 15.44 -6.36
N ARG A 37 -41.87 16.65 -6.22
CA ARG A 37 -42.19 17.80 -7.09
C ARG A 37 -41.47 17.77 -8.43
N HIS A 38 -40.25 17.26 -8.49
CA HIS A 38 -39.42 17.26 -9.70
C HIS A 38 -39.26 15.87 -10.32
N HIS A 39 -40.05 14.87 -9.89
CA HIS A 39 -39.96 13.52 -10.45
C HIS A 39 -40.25 13.55 -11.96
N PRO A 40 -39.47 12.86 -12.81
CA PRO A 40 -39.72 12.83 -14.25
C PRO A 40 -41.12 12.29 -14.60
N ASP A 41 -41.67 11.42 -13.76
CA ASP A 41 -43.02 10.88 -13.94
C ASP A 41 -44.14 11.82 -13.43
N SER A 42 -43.77 12.92 -12.76
CA SER A 42 -44.74 13.98 -12.46
C SER A 42 -44.86 14.88 -13.69
N GLY A 43 -46.08 15.26 -14.07
CA GLY A 43 -46.32 16.10 -15.27
C GLY A 43 -45.66 17.49 -15.24
N THR A 44 -44.99 17.87 -14.14
CA THR A 44 -44.20 19.10 -13.95
C THR A 44 -42.73 18.78 -13.60
N GLY A 45 -42.27 17.60 -14.00
CA GLY A 45 -40.95 17.07 -13.69
C GLY A 45 -39.84 17.77 -14.45
N ASP A 46 -38.88 18.32 -13.71
CA ASP A 46 -37.64 18.88 -14.25
C ASP A 46 -36.49 17.90 -13.97
N THR A 47 -36.05 17.17 -14.99
CA THR A 47 -34.96 16.17 -14.88
C THR A 47 -33.67 16.78 -14.34
N GLU A 48 -33.32 17.97 -14.80
CA GLU A 48 -32.11 18.69 -14.38
C GLU A 48 -32.16 19.12 -12.90
N LYS A 49 -33.33 19.53 -12.41
CA LYS A 49 -33.50 19.92 -11.00
C LYS A 49 -33.48 18.72 -10.09
N MET A 50 -34.09 17.60 -10.51
CA MET A 50 -34.02 16.34 -9.78
C MET A 50 -32.57 15.86 -9.63
N GLU A 51 -31.78 15.92 -10.69
CA GLU A 51 -30.38 15.50 -10.65
C GLU A 51 -29.57 16.33 -9.65
N GLN A 52 -29.80 17.65 -9.59
CA GLN A 52 -29.15 18.55 -8.63
C GLN A 52 -29.55 18.21 -7.19
N VAL A 53 -30.84 17.93 -6.94
CA VAL A 53 -31.36 17.55 -5.61
C VAL A 53 -30.77 16.21 -5.16
N ASN A 54 -30.68 15.22 -6.05
CA ASN A 54 -30.09 13.92 -5.78
C ASN A 54 -28.60 14.03 -5.45
N LYS A 55 -27.85 14.83 -6.22
CA LYS A 55 -26.43 15.10 -5.99
C LYS A 55 -26.20 15.74 -4.61
N ALA A 56 -26.98 16.76 -4.26
CA ALA A 56 -26.88 17.43 -2.97
C ALA A 56 -27.19 16.49 -1.78
N TYR A 57 -28.25 15.68 -1.90
CA TYR A 57 -28.63 14.72 -0.85
C TYR A 57 -27.58 13.62 -0.64
N ASN A 58 -27.08 13.03 -1.73
CA ASN A 58 -26.06 11.99 -1.66
C ASN A 58 -24.77 12.52 -1.01
N PHE A 59 -24.34 13.72 -1.41
CA PHE A 59 -23.16 14.37 -0.83
C PHE A 59 -23.31 14.58 0.69
N LEU A 60 -24.47 15.09 1.14
CA LEU A 60 -24.69 15.36 2.56
C LEU A 60 -24.77 14.08 3.41
N LEU A 61 -25.52 13.06 2.98
CA LEU A 61 -25.82 11.90 3.83
C LEU A 61 -25.01 10.64 3.53
N LYS A 62 -24.68 10.33 2.27
CA LYS A 62 -23.93 9.11 1.92
C LYS A 62 -22.43 9.31 2.05
N GLU A 63 -21.93 10.45 1.59
CA GLU A 63 -20.50 10.75 1.66
C GLU A 63 -20.08 11.31 3.02
N GLY A 64 -21.02 11.52 3.94
CA GLY A 64 -20.75 12.04 5.30
C GLY A 64 -20.32 13.50 5.33
N ALA A 65 -20.61 14.29 4.27
CA ALA A 65 -20.24 15.70 4.23
C ALA A 65 -21.00 16.53 5.28
N TYR A 66 -22.21 16.12 5.65
CA TYR A 66 -22.98 16.76 6.72
C TYR A 66 -22.16 16.83 8.02
N GLU A 67 -21.54 15.71 8.42
CA GLU A 67 -20.72 15.65 9.63
C GLU A 67 -19.47 16.51 9.49
N ARG A 68 -18.76 16.41 8.37
CA ARG A 68 -17.55 17.22 8.14
C ARG A 68 -17.81 18.72 8.20
N LEU A 69 -18.99 19.16 7.76
CA LEU A 69 -19.39 20.58 7.78
C LEU A 69 -19.94 21.02 9.15
N HIS A 70 -20.54 20.13 9.93
CA HIS A 70 -21.14 20.44 11.24
C HIS A 70 -20.19 20.21 12.44
N VAL A 71 -19.16 19.39 12.29
CA VAL A 71 -18.17 19.05 13.33
C VAL A 71 -17.35 20.27 13.81
N GLY A 72 -17.41 21.41 13.11
CA GLY A 72 -16.84 22.69 13.57
C GLY A 72 -17.73 23.51 14.53
N SER A 73 -18.99 23.11 14.75
CA SER A 73 -19.97 23.88 15.55
C SER A 73 -20.50 23.17 16.80
N SER A 74 -20.34 21.86 16.89
CA SER A 74 -20.88 21.03 17.98
C SER A 74 -20.06 21.07 19.28
N VAL A 75 -18.88 21.72 19.29
CA VAL A 75 -18.05 21.80 20.50
C VAL A 75 -18.56 22.88 21.49
N LEU A 76 -19.49 23.77 21.10
CA LEU A 76 -19.95 24.85 21.98
C LEU A 76 -21.46 24.94 22.25
N ARG A 77 -22.30 24.06 21.70
CA ARG A 77 -23.75 24.06 21.98
C ARG A 77 -24.36 22.67 21.84
N ASP A 78 -24.29 21.90 22.91
CA ASP A 78 -25.46 21.21 23.49
C ASP A 78 -25.00 20.24 24.57
N GLY A 79 -25.43 20.51 25.80
CA GLY A 79 -25.15 19.74 27.01
C GLY A 79 -25.89 18.40 27.07
N VAL A 80 -25.76 17.56 26.05
CA VAL A 80 -26.22 16.16 26.11
C VAL A 80 -25.02 15.28 26.41
N ARG A 81 -24.67 15.20 27.70
CA ARG A 81 -23.73 14.20 28.21
C ARG A 81 -24.30 12.82 27.89
N HIS A 82 -23.67 12.09 26.98
CA HIS A 82 -23.90 10.65 26.89
C HIS A 82 -23.41 10.04 28.22
N PRO A 83 -24.25 9.32 28.97
CA PRO A 83 -23.81 8.75 30.24
C PRO A 83 -22.77 7.67 29.94
N THR A 84 -21.54 7.94 30.34
CA THR A 84 -20.49 6.92 30.44
C THR A 84 -20.88 5.92 31.55
N PRO A 85 -20.48 4.64 31.47
CA PRO A 85 -20.88 3.60 32.43
C PRO A 85 -20.41 3.82 33.88
N PHE A 86 -19.65 4.88 34.14
CA PHE A 86 -18.96 5.16 35.41
C PHE A 86 -19.24 6.60 35.87
N SER A 87 -20.51 6.97 36.04
CA SER A 87 -20.88 8.16 36.83
C SER A 87 -21.24 7.72 38.26
N PRO A 88 -20.54 8.23 39.29
CA PRO A 88 -20.72 7.79 40.68
C PRO A 88 -22.04 8.25 41.33
N ASN A 89 -22.85 9.04 40.62
CA ASN A 89 -24.10 9.62 41.13
C ASN A 89 -25.37 8.88 40.68
N LEU A 90 -25.26 7.61 40.26
CA LEU A 90 -26.42 6.74 40.06
C LEU A 90 -26.65 5.83 41.29
N ARG A 91 -26.66 6.43 42.47
CA ARG A 91 -27.37 5.86 43.62
C ARG A 91 -28.62 6.71 43.79
N GLU A 92 -29.76 6.04 43.88
CA GLU A 92 -31.08 6.59 44.22
C GLU A 92 -31.84 7.30 43.08
N ARG A 93 -32.21 6.53 42.05
CA ARG A 93 -33.55 6.65 41.46
C ARG A 93 -34.11 5.26 41.25
N LYS A 94 -34.77 4.77 42.29
CA LYS A 94 -35.68 3.64 42.20
C LYS A 94 -36.96 4.23 41.62
N ASP A 95 -37.04 4.31 40.29
CA ASP A 95 -38.30 4.68 39.65
C ASP A 95 -39.22 3.46 39.77
N ASP A 96 -40.28 3.61 40.56
CA ASP A 96 -41.37 2.66 40.74
C ASP A 96 -42.12 2.49 39.42
N VAL A 97 -41.64 1.57 38.57
CA VAL A 97 -42.43 1.03 37.46
C VAL A 97 -43.20 -0.17 38.02
N PRO A 98 -44.53 -0.19 37.99
CA PRO A 98 -45.30 -1.39 38.29
C PRO A 98 -44.98 -2.41 37.20
N THR A 99 -44.02 -3.29 37.49
CA THR A 99 -43.78 -4.47 36.68
C THR A 99 -44.90 -5.41 37.05
N GLU A 100 -46.01 -5.40 36.31
CA GLU A 100 -47.03 -6.44 36.45
C GLU A 100 -46.35 -7.79 36.21
N SER A 101 -46.08 -8.51 37.29
CA SER A 101 -45.61 -9.88 37.23
C SER A 101 -46.76 -10.71 36.65
N VAL A 102 -46.66 -11.02 35.37
CA VAL A 102 -47.63 -11.81 34.59
C VAL A 102 -47.81 -13.23 35.17
N PHE A 103 -47.00 -13.61 36.14
CA PHE A 103 -47.01 -14.91 36.81
C PHE A 103 -47.32 -14.73 38.30
N SER A 104 -48.16 -15.60 38.84
CA SER A 104 -48.35 -15.71 40.28
C SER A 104 -47.04 -16.12 40.97
N ASP A 105 -46.85 -15.71 42.23
CA ASP A 105 -45.63 -16.03 42.99
C ASP A 105 -45.39 -17.55 43.07
N GLU A 106 -46.46 -18.34 43.08
CA GLU A 106 -46.39 -19.80 43.04
C GLU A 106 -45.88 -20.34 41.70
N GLU A 107 -46.29 -19.75 40.58
CA GLU A 107 -45.80 -20.12 39.24
C GLU A 107 -44.34 -19.72 39.05
N ALA A 108 -43.96 -18.55 39.57
CA ALA A 108 -42.58 -18.09 39.55
C ALA A 108 -41.67 -19.02 40.38
N ALA A 109 -42.12 -19.45 41.55
CA ALA A 109 -41.40 -20.44 42.36
C ALA A 109 -41.25 -21.78 41.63
N LYS A 110 -42.34 -22.28 40.99
CA LYS A 110 -42.30 -23.52 40.20
C LYS A 110 -41.34 -23.44 39.02
N LEU A 111 -41.31 -22.32 38.30
CA LEU A 111 -40.39 -22.10 37.18
C LEU A 111 -38.93 -21.96 37.64
N SER A 112 -38.71 -21.29 38.76
CA SER A 112 -37.37 -21.16 39.36
C SER A 112 -36.80 -22.48 39.87
N ALA A 113 -37.66 -23.43 40.22
CA ALA A 113 -37.26 -24.77 40.68
C ALA A 113 -36.85 -25.71 39.54
N LEU A 114 -37.07 -25.35 38.27
CA LEU A 114 -36.73 -26.19 37.12
C LEU A 114 -35.24 -26.11 36.78
N ASP A 115 -34.61 -27.26 36.50
CA ASP A 115 -33.19 -27.34 36.13
C ASP A 115 -33.00 -27.15 34.60
N PRO A 116 -32.35 -26.07 34.15
CA PRO A 116 -32.16 -25.78 32.73
C PRO A 116 -31.24 -26.79 32.02
N SER A 117 -30.43 -27.57 32.74
CA SER A 117 -29.55 -28.58 32.14
C SER A 117 -30.28 -29.84 31.68
N THR A 118 -31.51 -30.05 32.17
CA THR A 118 -32.32 -31.25 31.93
C THR A 118 -33.27 -31.11 30.73
N GLU A 119 -33.01 -30.15 29.84
CA GLU A 119 -33.88 -29.85 28.71
C GLU A 119 -34.13 -31.07 27.81
N ARG A 120 -35.42 -31.37 27.58
CA ARG A 120 -35.86 -32.36 26.59
C ARG A 120 -36.99 -31.80 25.75
N VAL A 121 -37.07 -32.18 24.49
CA VAL A 121 -38.13 -31.73 23.59
C VAL A 121 -39.02 -32.90 23.23
N THR A 122 -40.33 -32.73 23.44
CA THR A 122 -41.33 -33.72 23.00
C THR A 122 -41.46 -33.71 21.47
N PRO A 123 -41.93 -34.79 20.83
CA PRO A 123 -42.21 -34.79 19.40
C PRO A 123 -43.21 -33.69 18.97
N GLN A 124 -44.02 -33.18 19.91
CA GLN A 124 -44.95 -32.07 19.71
C GLN A 124 -44.30 -30.68 19.81
N GLY A 125 -42.98 -30.60 20.05
CA GLY A 125 -42.23 -29.34 20.11
C GLY A 125 -42.30 -28.61 21.45
N LYS A 126 -42.86 -29.22 22.50
CA LYS A 126 -42.86 -28.67 23.87
C LYS A 126 -41.57 -29.02 24.61
N TYR A 127 -41.09 -28.09 25.42
CA TYR A 127 -39.89 -28.24 26.24
C TYR A 127 -40.26 -28.92 27.56
N MET A 128 -39.39 -29.78 28.06
CA MET A 128 -39.55 -30.48 29.33
C MET A 128 -38.31 -30.23 30.18
N TYR A 129 -38.54 -29.92 31.45
CA TYR A 129 -37.49 -29.73 32.44
C TYR A 129 -37.84 -30.51 33.70
N GLN A 130 -36.82 -31.01 34.39
CA GLN A 130 -36.97 -31.67 35.66
C GLN A 130 -36.93 -30.64 36.80
N SER A 131 -37.90 -30.70 37.72
CA SER A 131 -37.86 -29.91 38.95
C SER A 131 -36.79 -30.44 39.90
N ARG A 132 -35.99 -29.53 40.46
CA ARG A 132 -34.94 -29.86 41.44
C ARG A 132 -35.51 -30.35 42.77
N ASP A 133 -36.67 -29.83 43.17
CA ASP A 133 -37.25 -30.11 44.48
C ASP A 133 -38.03 -31.43 44.47
N ASP A 134 -38.85 -31.64 43.42
CA ASP A 134 -39.78 -32.76 43.33
C ASP A 134 -39.31 -33.89 42.41
N GLY A 135 -38.29 -33.66 41.58
CA GLY A 135 -37.83 -34.60 40.55
C GLY A 135 -38.83 -34.85 39.41
N LYS A 136 -40.00 -34.18 39.44
CA LYS A 136 -41.07 -34.28 38.44
C LYS A 136 -40.72 -33.52 37.17
N TRP A 137 -41.23 -34.01 36.03
CA TRP A 137 -41.09 -33.36 34.74
C TRP A 137 -42.21 -32.35 34.50
N VAL A 138 -41.85 -31.12 34.13
CA VAL A 138 -42.78 -30.05 33.79
C VAL A 138 -42.61 -29.68 32.33
N THR A 139 -43.72 -29.59 31.59
CA THR A 139 -43.75 -29.14 30.21
C THR A 139 -43.93 -27.64 30.12
N LEU A 140 -43.17 -27.00 29.25
CA LEU A 140 -43.23 -25.57 28.94
C LEU A 140 -43.36 -25.37 27.43
N ASP A 141 -44.18 -24.38 27.06
CA ASP A 141 -44.35 -24.01 25.65
C ASP A 141 -43.17 -23.16 25.12
N ARG A 142 -42.27 -22.70 26.01
CA ARG A 142 -41.08 -21.90 25.69
C ARG A 142 -39.88 -22.41 26.50
N PRO A 143 -38.64 -22.32 25.99
CA PRO A 143 -37.46 -22.76 26.72
C PRO A 143 -37.20 -21.87 27.93
N LEU A 144 -36.71 -22.47 29.03
CA LEU A 144 -36.49 -21.81 30.32
C LEU A 144 -35.36 -20.77 30.26
N VAL A 145 -34.38 -20.94 29.37
CA VAL A 145 -33.21 -20.05 29.24
C VAL A 145 -32.95 -19.71 27.78
N ARG A 146 -32.80 -18.41 27.45
CA ARG A 146 -32.21 -17.95 26.19
C ARG A 146 -30.68 -18.06 26.27
N SER A 147 -30.17 -19.30 26.37
CA SER A 147 -28.78 -19.61 26.73
C SER A 147 -27.73 -19.07 25.75
N GLN A 148 -28.11 -18.80 24.50
CA GLN A 148 -27.17 -18.40 23.46
C GLN A 148 -27.00 -16.88 23.30
N GLN A 149 -27.69 -16.05 24.09
CA GLN A 149 -27.55 -14.59 23.98
C GLN A 149 -26.49 -14.06 24.95
N PRO A 150 -25.45 -13.35 24.47
CA PRO A 150 -24.35 -12.84 25.30
C PRO A 150 -24.80 -11.85 26.40
N ARG A 151 -26.03 -11.35 26.33
CA ARG A 151 -26.61 -10.47 27.35
C ARG A 151 -26.95 -11.17 28.68
N TYR A 152 -26.99 -12.51 28.73
CA TYR A 152 -27.46 -13.27 29.90
C TYR A 152 -26.42 -14.23 30.50
N ALA A 153 -25.14 -14.14 30.10
CA ALA A 153 -24.08 -14.86 30.80
C ALA A 153 -24.07 -14.45 32.29
N SER A 154 -23.94 -15.41 33.21
CA SER A 154 -23.93 -15.16 34.65
C SER A 154 -22.86 -14.13 35.03
N PHE A 155 -23.08 -13.35 36.09
CA PHE A 155 -22.15 -12.31 36.52
C PHE A 155 -20.74 -12.85 36.79
N SER A 156 -20.63 -14.09 37.28
CA SER A 156 -19.35 -14.82 37.42
C SER A 156 -18.72 -15.12 36.06
N ALA A 157 -19.47 -15.65 35.10
CA ALA A 157 -18.98 -15.90 33.73
C ALA A 157 -18.57 -14.60 33.02
N GLN A 158 -19.28 -13.49 33.24
CA GLN A 158 -18.88 -12.18 32.71
C GLN A 158 -17.57 -11.68 33.35
N SER A 159 -17.37 -11.93 34.65
CA SER A 159 -16.14 -11.55 35.34
C SER A 159 -14.93 -12.33 34.79
N GLU A 160 -15.09 -13.65 34.59
CA GLU A 160 -14.07 -14.54 34.02
C GLU A 160 -13.76 -14.16 32.57
N MET A 161 -14.79 -13.97 31.74
CA MET A 161 -14.63 -13.52 30.35
C MET A 161 -13.93 -12.15 30.28
N SER A 162 -14.28 -11.20 31.15
CA SER A 162 -13.61 -9.89 31.18
C SER A 162 -12.15 -9.99 31.61
N ALA A 163 -11.83 -10.89 32.54
CA ALA A 163 -10.46 -11.15 32.98
C ALA A 163 -9.64 -11.81 31.86
N GLU A 164 -10.23 -12.75 31.13
CA GLU A 164 -9.61 -13.37 29.95
C GLU A 164 -9.36 -12.36 28.82
N LEU A 165 -10.34 -11.50 28.52
CA LEU A 165 -10.17 -10.44 27.53
C LEU A 165 -9.06 -9.47 27.91
N ARG A 166 -8.93 -9.13 29.20
CA ARG A 166 -7.81 -8.30 29.70
C ARG A 166 -6.47 -9.02 29.55
N LYS A 167 -6.39 -10.32 29.88
CA LYS A 167 -5.17 -11.11 29.69
C LYS A 167 -4.75 -11.14 28.23
N ARG A 168 -5.68 -11.43 27.32
CA ARG A 168 -5.45 -11.43 25.87
C ARG A 168 -5.01 -10.05 25.36
N ALA A 169 -5.61 -8.97 25.86
CA ALA A 169 -5.22 -7.62 25.46
C ALA A 169 -3.77 -7.30 25.87
N VAL A 170 -3.37 -7.67 27.10
CA VAL A 170 -1.99 -7.48 27.57
C VAL A 170 -1.00 -8.34 26.78
N GLU A 171 -1.36 -9.57 26.43
CA GLU A 171 -0.56 -10.45 25.58
C GLU A 171 -0.38 -9.86 24.17
N GLN A 172 -1.45 -9.38 23.56
CA GLN A 172 -1.40 -8.70 22.26
C GLN A 172 -0.56 -7.42 22.31
N GLU A 173 -0.62 -6.66 23.40
CA GLU A 173 0.21 -5.47 23.57
C GLU A 173 1.70 -5.84 23.69
N LYS A 174 2.03 -6.92 24.42
CA LYS A 174 3.39 -7.45 24.49
C LYS A 174 3.88 -7.94 23.12
N GLU A 175 3.04 -8.64 22.37
CA GLU A 175 3.37 -9.08 21.01
C GLU A 175 3.58 -7.90 20.07
N ALA A 176 2.69 -6.90 20.10
CA ALA A 176 2.82 -5.69 19.30
C ALA A 176 4.10 -4.92 19.66
N ASN A 177 4.43 -4.84 20.95
CA ASN A 177 5.65 -4.20 21.45
C ASN A 177 6.91 -4.98 21.09
N ALA A 178 6.86 -6.32 21.03
CA ALA A 178 7.97 -7.16 20.59
C ALA A 178 8.23 -7.08 19.07
N LYS A 179 7.20 -6.77 18.26
CA LYS A 179 7.36 -6.61 16.81
C LYS A 179 8.26 -5.42 16.48
N THR A 180 9.26 -5.68 15.65
CA THR A 180 10.11 -4.62 15.07
C THR A 180 9.30 -3.70 14.16
N MET A 181 9.78 -2.47 13.92
CA MET A 181 9.12 -1.52 13.02
C MET A 181 8.89 -2.09 11.61
N PHE A 182 9.80 -2.95 11.15
CA PHE A 182 9.66 -3.67 9.88
C PHE A 182 8.53 -4.70 9.92
N GLN A 183 8.48 -5.56 10.95
CA GLN A 183 7.40 -6.54 11.11
C GLN A 183 6.03 -5.87 11.21
N ARG A 184 5.92 -4.76 11.95
CA ARG A 184 4.69 -3.95 11.99
C ARG A 184 4.32 -3.38 10.62
N GLY A 185 5.30 -3.06 9.78
CA GLY A 185 5.09 -2.60 8.41
C GLY A 185 4.57 -3.73 7.51
N VAL A 186 5.17 -4.92 7.60
CA VAL A 186 4.75 -6.11 6.86
C VAL A 186 3.36 -6.55 7.27
N ASP A 187 3.07 -6.62 8.57
CA ASP A 187 1.75 -7.00 9.07
C ASP A 187 0.67 -6.01 8.63
N ARG A 188 0.97 -4.72 8.56
CA ARG A 188 0.05 -3.72 8.00
C ARG A 188 -0.18 -3.92 6.51
N LEU A 189 0.85 -4.32 5.77
CA LEU A 189 0.75 -4.64 4.34
C LEU A 189 -0.02 -5.95 4.09
N SER A 190 0.03 -6.90 5.02
CA SER A 190 -0.73 -8.15 4.94
C SER A 190 -2.18 -8.03 5.42
N ASP A 191 -2.44 -7.26 6.49
CA ASP A 191 -3.79 -7.00 7.02
C ASP A 191 -4.54 -5.95 6.20
N SER A 192 -3.84 -5.04 5.51
CA SER A 192 -4.47 -4.26 4.46
C SER A 192 -4.83 -5.22 3.33
N GLY A 193 -6.11 -5.62 3.26
CA GLY A 193 -6.73 -6.22 2.07
C GLY A 193 -6.68 -5.33 0.81
N ASP A 194 -5.85 -4.28 0.83
CA ASP A 194 -5.44 -3.53 -0.35
C ASP A 194 -4.38 -4.34 -1.09
N LEU A 195 -4.85 -5.37 -1.80
CA LEU A 195 -4.09 -5.88 -2.94
C LEU A 195 -3.67 -4.65 -3.78
N PRO A 196 -2.43 -4.64 -4.34
CA PRO A 196 -1.96 -3.55 -5.17
C PRO A 196 -2.98 -3.16 -6.25
N SER A 197 -3.78 -4.12 -6.71
CA SER A 197 -4.84 -3.96 -7.72
C SER A 197 -5.94 -2.94 -7.40
N ARG A 198 -6.16 -2.55 -6.14
CA ARG A 198 -7.19 -1.55 -5.81
C ARG A 198 -6.72 -0.11 -6.06
N ASN A 199 -5.43 0.16 -5.85
CA ASN A 199 -4.84 1.48 -6.01
C ASN A 199 -3.89 1.49 -7.22
N SER A 200 -4.42 1.88 -8.38
CA SER A 200 -3.68 1.94 -9.65
C SER A 200 -2.39 2.76 -9.59
N VAL A 201 -2.32 3.77 -8.71
CA VAL A 201 -1.12 4.59 -8.47
C VAL A 201 -0.01 3.77 -7.82
N ILE A 202 -0.34 2.90 -6.86
CA ILE A 202 0.63 2.07 -6.16
C ILE A 202 1.19 0.99 -7.11
N VAL A 203 0.35 0.39 -7.95
CA VAL A 203 0.81 -0.53 -9.01
C VAL A 203 1.77 0.15 -9.97
N ARG A 204 1.43 1.37 -10.42
CA ARG A 204 2.29 2.15 -11.32
C ARG A 204 3.64 2.47 -10.67
N LEU A 205 3.67 2.78 -9.38
CA LEU A 205 4.92 3.01 -8.63
C LEU A 205 5.76 1.74 -8.53
N TYR A 206 5.16 0.59 -8.23
CA TYR A 206 5.90 -0.68 -8.21
C TYR A 206 6.43 -1.08 -9.59
N LEU A 207 5.65 -0.89 -10.66
CA LEU A 207 6.10 -1.11 -12.03
C LEU A 207 7.24 -0.17 -12.42
N LEU A 208 7.17 1.11 -12.02
CA LEU A 208 8.27 2.06 -12.23
C LEU A 208 9.54 1.63 -11.50
N LEU A 209 9.41 1.22 -10.23
CA LEU A 209 10.54 0.78 -9.43
C LEU A 209 11.16 -0.50 -9.99
N ALA A 210 10.34 -1.44 -10.48
CA ALA A 210 10.80 -2.63 -11.20
C ALA A 210 11.49 -2.28 -12.53
N ALA A 211 10.98 -1.32 -13.30
CA ALA A 211 11.62 -0.88 -14.54
C ALA A 211 12.97 -0.21 -14.27
N ILE A 212 13.06 0.61 -13.21
CA ILE A 212 14.32 1.25 -12.79
C ILE A 212 15.35 0.20 -12.36
N SER A 213 14.96 -0.78 -11.54
CA SER A 213 15.88 -1.84 -11.12
C SER A 213 16.37 -2.67 -12.31
N LEU A 214 15.47 -3.01 -13.23
CA LEU A 214 15.80 -3.76 -14.44
C LEU A 214 16.71 -2.95 -15.38
N TYR A 215 16.51 -1.63 -15.48
CA TYR A 215 17.41 -0.72 -16.20
C TYR A 215 18.82 -0.72 -15.61
N PHE A 216 18.95 -0.63 -14.28
CA PHE A 216 20.27 -0.69 -13.63
C PHE A 216 20.95 -2.05 -13.81
N VAL A 217 20.19 -3.15 -13.72
CA VAL A 217 20.71 -4.51 -14.02
C VAL A 217 21.15 -4.61 -15.48
N TYR A 218 20.39 -4.05 -16.42
CA TYR A 218 20.74 -4.02 -17.84
C TYR A 218 22.02 -3.20 -18.08
N GLN A 219 22.11 -2.00 -17.51
CA GLN A 219 23.33 -1.19 -17.61
C GLN A 219 24.53 -1.95 -17.05
N ARG A 220 24.40 -2.54 -15.85
CA ARG A 220 25.52 -3.23 -15.20
C ARG A 220 25.99 -4.45 -15.99
N THR A 221 25.08 -5.24 -16.55
CA THR A 221 25.42 -6.51 -17.22
C THR A 221 25.76 -6.31 -18.70
N PHE A 222 24.98 -5.54 -19.44
CA PHE A 222 25.13 -5.43 -20.88
C PHE A 222 26.04 -4.26 -21.32
N ALA A 223 26.11 -3.15 -20.57
CA ALA A 223 27.04 -2.08 -20.93
C ALA A 223 28.51 -2.52 -20.77
N TRP A 224 28.80 -3.37 -19.77
CA TRP A 224 30.13 -3.96 -19.60
C TRP A 224 30.53 -4.88 -20.77
N GLY A 225 29.55 -5.60 -21.34
CA GLY A 225 29.75 -6.47 -22.50
C GLY A 225 30.11 -5.73 -23.78
N ARG A 226 29.56 -4.54 -24.03
CA ARG A 226 29.86 -3.75 -25.24
C ARG A 226 31.30 -3.21 -25.22
N HIS A 227 31.79 -2.76 -24.06
CA HIS A 227 33.16 -2.26 -23.91
C HIS A 227 34.20 -3.39 -24.09
N HIS A 228 33.97 -4.55 -23.48
CA HIS A 228 34.85 -5.71 -23.64
C HIS A 228 34.92 -6.20 -25.09
N ARG A 229 33.79 -6.23 -25.81
CA ARG A 229 33.75 -6.66 -27.23
C ARG A 229 34.56 -5.72 -28.12
N ASN A 230 34.36 -4.40 -27.98
CA ASN A 230 35.10 -3.42 -28.77
C ASN A 230 36.62 -3.49 -28.49
N ARG A 231 37.01 -3.75 -27.23
CA ARG A 231 38.41 -3.95 -26.85
C ARG A 231 39.00 -5.20 -27.51
N SER A 232 38.32 -6.33 -27.43
CA SER A 232 38.81 -7.57 -28.08
C SER A 232 38.91 -7.42 -29.59
N GLU A 233 37.96 -6.74 -30.21
CA GLU A 233 37.96 -6.48 -31.65
C GLU A 233 39.15 -5.61 -32.05
N PHE A 234 39.41 -4.51 -31.33
CA PHE A 234 40.57 -3.65 -31.61
C PHE A 234 41.90 -4.40 -31.52
N TYR A 235 42.12 -5.19 -30.45
CA TYR A 235 43.38 -5.95 -30.32
C TYR A 235 43.52 -7.05 -31.37
N SER A 236 42.42 -7.74 -31.72
CA SER A 236 42.44 -8.73 -32.80
C SER A 236 42.80 -8.10 -34.16
N GLN A 237 42.29 -6.89 -34.44
CA GLN A 237 42.63 -6.14 -35.65
C GLN A 237 44.10 -5.71 -35.65
N LEU A 238 44.62 -5.27 -34.50
CA LEU A 238 46.03 -4.86 -34.35
C LEU A 238 46.97 -6.07 -34.53
N GLU A 239 46.65 -7.21 -33.93
CA GLU A 239 47.40 -8.46 -34.13
C GLU A 239 47.35 -8.92 -35.59
N ALA A 240 46.19 -8.84 -36.24
CA ALA A 240 46.05 -9.16 -37.66
C ALA A 240 46.91 -8.23 -38.55
N GLN A 241 46.92 -6.92 -38.27
CA GLN A 241 47.78 -5.96 -38.97
C GLN A 241 49.26 -6.25 -38.76
N ARG A 242 49.65 -6.61 -37.53
CA ARG A 242 51.03 -6.97 -37.20
C ARG A 242 51.45 -8.24 -37.94
N ASN A 243 50.59 -9.26 -37.98
CA ASN A 243 50.87 -10.51 -38.68
C ASN A 243 50.98 -10.30 -40.20
N CYS A 244 50.11 -9.47 -40.79
CA CYS A 244 50.19 -9.11 -42.20
C CYS A 244 51.48 -8.32 -42.53
N SER A 245 51.88 -7.40 -41.65
CA SER A 245 53.13 -6.65 -41.84
C SER A 245 54.35 -7.57 -41.71
N LEU A 246 54.30 -8.52 -40.78
CA LEU A 246 55.37 -9.51 -40.56
C LEU A 246 55.46 -10.50 -41.72
N SER A 247 54.34 -10.93 -42.30
CA SER A 247 54.34 -11.81 -43.48
C SER A 247 54.92 -11.12 -44.71
N LEU A 248 54.60 -9.84 -44.93
CA LEU A 248 55.21 -9.04 -46.01
C LEU A 248 56.72 -8.87 -45.80
N TYR A 249 57.16 -8.69 -44.56
CA TYR A 249 58.58 -8.64 -44.23
C TYR A 249 59.27 -9.98 -44.51
N GLU A 250 58.67 -11.10 -44.11
CA GLU A 250 59.24 -12.44 -44.34
C GLU A 250 59.34 -12.75 -45.84
N GLU A 251 58.35 -12.38 -46.63
CA GLU A 251 58.34 -12.54 -48.10
C GLU A 251 59.48 -11.74 -48.77
N HIS A 252 59.71 -10.51 -48.32
CA HIS A 252 60.72 -9.61 -48.90
C HIS A 252 62.05 -9.57 -48.14
N ARG A 253 62.27 -10.48 -47.20
CA ARG A 253 63.46 -10.48 -46.33
C ARG A 253 64.77 -10.51 -47.11
N SER A 254 64.86 -11.36 -48.13
CA SER A 254 66.06 -11.48 -48.97
C SER A 254 66.35 -10.22 -49.79
N LEU A 255 65.30 -9.56 -50.29
CA LEU A 255 65.42 -8.28 -51.00
C LEU A 255 65.85 -7.15 -50.05
N LEU A 256 65.35 -7.16 -48.82
CA LEU A 256 65.77 -6.21 -47.79
C LEU A 256 67.24 -6.43 -47.40
N GLU A 257 67.65 -7.67 -47.13
CA GLU A 257 69.04 -8.02 -46.81
C GLU A 257 69.99 -7.59 -47.93
N THR A 258 69.65 -7.84 -49.20
CA THR A 258 70.45 -7.37 -50.35
C THR A 258 70.46 -5.85 -50.50
N SER A 259 69.34 -5.16 -50.25
CA SER A 259 69.28 -3.69 -50.29
C SER A 259 70.12 -3.03 -49.18
N VAL A 260 70.12 -3.61 -47.97
CA VAL A 260 70.92 -3.12 -46.84
C VAL A 260 72.40 -3.35 -47.11
N VAL A 261 72.77 -4.52 -47.64
CA VAL A 261 74.15 -4.80 -48.06
C VAL A 261 74.57 -3.83 -49.18
N ALA A 262 73.72 -3.58 -50.18
CA ALA A 262 73.99 -2.60 -51.24
C ALA A 262 74.14 -1.17 -50.69
N ALA A 263 73.27 -0.75 -49.77
CA ALA A 263 73.37 0.55 -49.10
C ALA A 263 74.64 0.67 -48.26
N ALA A 264 75.03 -0.41 -47.56
CA ALA A 264 76.29 -0.45 -46.80
C ALA A 264 77.51 -0.36 -47.71
N ILE A 265 77.50 -1.06 -48.86
CA ILE A 265 78.56 -0.94 -49.88
C ILE A 265 78.61 0.49 -50.43
N LEU A 266 77.46 1.08 -50.79
CA LEU A 266 77.38 2.48 -51.25
C LEU A 266 77.87 3.48 -50.19
N PHE A 267 77.59 3.22 -48.91
CA PHE A 267 78.06 4.06 -47.82
C PHE A 267 79.58 3.94 -47.64
N ILE A 268 80.13 2.73 -47.71
CA ILE A 268 81.57 2.48 -47.64
C ILE A 268 82.28 3.18 -48.81
N THR A 269 81.82 2.99 -50.05
CA THR A 269 82.42 3.63 -51.24
C THR A 269 82.27 5.16 -51.22
N ALA A 270 81.16 5.69 -50.71
CA ALA A 270 80.99 7.13 -50.52
C ALA A 270 81.89 7.69 -49.39
N SER A 271 82.34 6.86 -48.46
CA SER A 271 83.19 7.27 -47.33
C SER A 271 84.69 7.24 -47.64
N GLU A 272 85.13 6.51 -48.67
CA GLU A 272 86.55 6.33 -49.02
C GLU A 272 87.31 7.65 -49.27
N ASN A 273 86.62 8.72 -49.64
CA ASN A 273 87.23 10.03 -49.91
C ASN A 273 87.05 11.08 -48.80
N LYS A 274 86.42 10.72 -47.67
CA LYS A 274 86.22 11.65 -46.55
C LYS A 274 87.46 11.67 -45.65
N LYS A 275 87.90 12.88 -45.28
CA LYS A 275 89.01 13.09 -44.31
C LYS A 275 88.41 13.45 -42.95
N GLU A 276 89.17 13.26 -41.87
CA GLU A 276 88.72 13.59 -40.49
C GLU A 276 88.23 15.04 -40.31
N ALA A 277 88.58 15.94 -41.22
CA ALA A 277 88.17 17.35 -41.19
C ALA A 277 86.77 17.63 -41.79
N ASP A 278 86.11 16.64 -42.41
CA ASP A 278 84.80 16.85 -43.02
C ASP A 278 83.68 16.90 -41.95
N PRO A 279 82.77 17.89 -41.99
CA PRO A 279 81.72 18.01 -41.00
C PRO A 279 80.73 16.84 -41.09
N VAL A 280 80.51 16.16 -39.96
CA VAL A 280 79.49 15.12 -39.84
C VAL A 280 78.12 15.78 -39.87
N VAL A 281 77.44 15.72 -41.01
CA VAL A 281 76.03 16.10 -41.11
C VAL A 281 75.21 14.87 -40.71
N PRO A 282 74.55 14.86 -39.53
CA PRO A 282 73.69 13.76 -39.17
C PRO A 282 72.50 13.71 -40.15
N PRO A 283 72.05 12.52 -40.57
CA PRO A 283 70.82 12.42 -41.34
C PRO A 283 69.66 12.98 -40.51
N THR A 284 68.79 13.76 -41.15
CA THR A 284 67.53 14.19 -40.54
C THR A 284 66.69 12.95 -40.24
N TYR A 285 66.22 12.80 -39.01
CA TYR A 285 65.35 11.69 -38.64
C TYR A 285 64.05 11.81 -39.45
N GLU A 286 63.81 10.86 -40.35
CA GLU A 286 62.50 10.71 -40.96
C GLU A 286 61.62 9.93 -39.96
N GLU A 287 60.61 10.59 -39.39
CA GLU A 287 59.66 9.98 -38.46
C GLU A 287 58.74 8.98 -39.20
N TYR A 288 59.22 7.76 -39.46
CA TYR A 288 58.42 6.72 -40.09
C TYR A 288 57.50 5.95 -39.13
N PHE A 289 57.49 6.29 -37.84
CA PHE A 289 56.62 5.63 -36.88
C PHE A 289 55.27 6.35 -36.77
N ARG A 290 54.25 5.81 -37.45
CA ARG A 290 52.85 6.14 -37.13
C ARG A 290 52.58 5.71 -35.68
N SER A 291 52.51 6.66 -34.75
CA SER A 291 52.12 6.38 -33.37
C SER A 291 50.73 5.71 -33.37
N VAL A 292 50.62 4.47 -32.89
CA VAL A 292 49.34 3.82 -32.71
C VAL A 292 48.65 4.49 -31.52
N ARG A 293 47.64 5.31 -31.79
CA ARG A 293 46.83 5.94 -30.75
C ARG A 293 45.64 5.02 -30.45
N PRO A 294 45.49 4.51 -29.21
CA PRO A 294 44.32 3.73 -28.86
C PRO A 294 43.04 4.58 -28.91
N PRO A 295 41.86 3.96 -29.01
CA PRO A 295 40.58 4.67 -28.99
C PRO A 295 40.40 5.48 -27.68
N ARG A 296 39.68 6.60 -27.73
CA ARG A 296 39.45 7.49 -26.57
C ARG A 296 38.82 6.78 -25.36
N ASP A 297 38.06 5.71 -25.60
CA ASP A 297 37.37 4.95 -24.55
C ASP A 297 38.24 3.87 -23.88
N HIS A 298 39.52 3.78 -24.25
CA HIS A 298 40.40 2.71 -23.80
C HIS A 298 40.92 2.90 -22.37
N PHE A 299 40.84 4.11 -21.82
CA PHE A 299 41.34 4.42 -20.48
C PHE A 299 40.32 5.21 -19.65
N HIS A 300 39.49 4.47 -18.93
CA HIS A 300 38.99 4.91 -17.62
C HIS A 300 38.94 3.67 -16.71
N VAL A 301 40.11 3.15 -16.37
CA VAL A 301 40.24 2.43 -15.10
C VAL A 301 40.36 3.53 -14.06
N VAL A 302 39.22 3.97 -13.52
CA VAL A 302 39.24 4.61 -12.20
C VAL A 302 39.70 3.51 -11.25
N SER A 303 40.99 3.50 -10.92
CA SER A 303 41.48 2.71 -9.80
C SER A 303 40.63 3.10 -8.59
N GLY A 304 39.88 2.14 -8.08
CA GLY A 304 38.77 2.38 -7.16
C GLY A 304 39.13 3.13 -5.89
N GLY A 305 38.13 3.88 -5.45
CA GLY A 305 37.85 4.31 -4.08
C GLY A 305 36.35 4.51 -3.99
#